data_AF-A0A919P8N7-F1
#
_entry.id   AF-A0A919P8N7-F1
#
_cell.length_a   1.000
_cell.length_b   1.000
_cell.length_c   1.000
_cell.angle_alpha   90.00
_cell.angle_beta   90.00
_cell.angle_gamma   90.00
#
_symmetry.space_group_name_H-M   'P 1'
#
loop_
_entity.id
_entity.type
_entity.pdbx_description
1 polymer ?
#
loop_
_entity_poly.entity_id
_entity_poly.type
_entity_poly.pdbx_seq_one_letter_code
_entity_poly.pdbx_strand_id
1 'polypeptide(L)'
;MAKGSAEGTEPVVDGDGSEEQWSPLDEFDADRPRRRWLRTLLVVGGVVVVLGGAYVGAAYALADRVPRGTTVAGVEVGGLTAAAARERLTGEIGELATQAVPVAARDISGAVDPAAAGLTLDVDATVDGLTGADLRPQRLWQHLVGGAAEEPVTVVDDARLDAAIEGLAGTLALAPVDGSIAFADGEAHAVAAEDGWALDADAARDTLVSSWLTAARPIELDTEVVEPDITQEETDRALQEVASRVAAAPVAVQVAGQTVELPVDVLTATASMVPEESDLVLRMDGAALVEAVLARSTNLLSTASDARFEFQDGAPVIVPGTPGTTLDPATLAEAVAAATQADQRDAAVELVQSDPAQTTEALQALGVAQVVSEFSTPLTSEPRRTQNIAAGAAAINGTLVRPGETFSLTDALGPIDAAHGFTTAGAIVNGEHTDAWGGGLSQLSTTTYNAAYFAGMEDVEHKPHSEWFTRYPAGREATLFTGTLDMRWKNTTPYGALVQAYTAGGQTVVKIWSTPYFEVTTEAGPKTNVVQPTTVYSQTATCAPQSAGNPGFRITNTRTIKLNGEVVAVEPSTWTYKAQNRVVCGPDPAAAPAG
;
A
#
# COMPACT_ATOMS: atom_id res chain seq x y z
N MET A 1 -47.62 30.59 17.55
CA MET A 1 -46.56 30.18 18.49
C MET A 1 -47.20 29.48 19.69
N ALA A 2 -46.52 28.49 20.26
CA ALA A 2 -46.54 28.05 21.67
C ALA A 2 -47.87 27.79 22.44
N LYS A 3 -48.01 26.52 22.88
CA LYS A 3 -48.34 26.04 24.26
C LYS A 3 -49.75 26.20 24.88
N GLY A 4 -50.04 25.28 25.81
CA GLY A 4 -51.25 25.16 26.66
C GLY A 4 -51.95 23.82 26.44
N SER A 5 -51.68 22.71 27.15
CA SER A 5 -51.64 22.42 28.60
C SER A 5 -53.02 22.41 29.29
N ALA A 6 -53.49 21.23 29.69
CA ALA A 6 -54.52 20.99 30.70
C ALA A 6 -54.44 19.53 31.19
N GLU A 7 -54.59 19.29 32.50
CA GLU A 7 -54.72 17.95 33.11
C GLU A 7 -55.51 18.04 34.43
N GLY A 8 -56.25 16.98 34.79
CA GLY A 8 -57.27 16.93 35.86
C GLY A 8 -58.62 16.39 35.34
N THR A 9 -59.54 15.84 36.15
CA THR A 9 -59.59 15.66 37.63
C THR A 9 -60.72 14.68 38.03
N GLU A 10 -60.57 13.92 39.13
CA GLU A 10 -61.66 13.30 39.96
C GLU A 10 -62.60 12.30 39.22
N PRO A 11 -63.74 11.75 39.75
CA PRO A 11 -64.34 11.60 41.13
C PRO A 11 -64.29 10.11 41.66
N VAL A 12 -64.71 9.62 42.84
CA VAL A 12 -65.51 10.00 44.06
C VAL A 12 -66.91 9.31 44.21
N VAL A 13 -67.26 8.86 45.45
CA VAL A 13 -68.58 8.32 45.96
C VAL A 13 -68.96 6.87 45.52
N ASP A 14 -69.65 5.96 46.24
CA ASP A 14 -70.22 5.80 47.63
C ASP A 14 -70.32 4.25 47.95
N GLY A 15 -70.97 3.65 48.98
CA GLY A 15 -71.75 4.08 50.17
C GLY A 15 -72.76 2.99 50.66
N ASP A 16 -73.09 2.94 51.98
CA ASP A 16 -74.08 2.04 52.67
C ASP A 16 -73.77 0.50 52.63
N GLY A 17 -74.27 -0.45 53.46
CA GLY A 17 -75.38 -0.59 54.43
C GLY A 17 -76.28 -1.79 54.05
N SER A 18 -76.99 -2.59 54.87
CA SER A 18 -77.13 -2.87 56.33
C SER A 18 -77.61 -4.36 56.48
N GLU A 19 -77.87 -5.01 57.63
CA GLU A 19 -79.04 -4.96 58.55
C GLU A 19 -78.82 -5.85 59.82
N GLU A 20 -79.81 -5.97 60.72
CA GLU A 20 -79.72 -6.44 62.12
C GLU A 20 -80.67 -7.62 62.54
N GLN A 21 -80.72 -7.90 63.88
CA GLN A 21 -81.78 -8.56 64.70
C GLN A 21 -81.66 -10.10 64.90
N TRP A 22 -82.09 -10.73 66.03
CA TRP A 22 -83.00 -10.29 67.12
C TRP A 22 -82.85 -11.05 68.48
N SER A 23 -82.96 -10.35 69.64
CA SER A 23 -83.58 -10.76 70.95
C SER A 23 -83.12 -12.04 71.73
N PRO A 24 -83.69 -12.39 72.92
CA PRO A 24 -84.62 -11.66 73.83
C PRO A 24 -84.33 -11.68 75.39
N LEU A 25 -84.89 -10.69 76.12
CA LEU A 25 -85.25 -10.65 77.58
C LEU A 25 -84.10 -10.75 78.63
N ASP A 26 -84.00 -9.98 79.73
CA ASP A 26 -84.93 -9.48 80.78
C ASP A 26 -85.30 -10.56 81.84
N GLU A 27 -85.32 -10.36 83.17
CA GLU A 27 -85.26 -9.13 84.03
C GLU A 27 -84.69 -9.40 85.46
N PHE A 28 -84.42 -8.32 86.22
CA PHE A 28 -84.30 -8.16 87.72
C PHE A 28 -82.92 -7.81 88.35
N ASP A 29 -82.97 -7.21 89.56
CA ASP A 29 -82.35 -5.89 89.82
C ASP A 29 -81.52 -5.75 91.14
N ALA A 30 -80.75 -4.65 91.21
CA ALA A 30 -80.16 -3.94 92.36
C ALA A 30 -79.15 -4.62 93.33
N ASP A 31 -77.90 -4.11 93.37
CA ASP A 31 -77.52 -3.02 94.32
C ASP A 31 -76.13 -2.39 93.96
N ARG A 32 -75.71 -1.27 94.60
CA ARG A 32 -74.48 -0.48 94.28
C ARG A 32 -73.50 -0.32 95.45
N PRO A 33 -72.17 -0.28 95.18
CA PRO A 33 -71.47 1.03 95.29
C PRO A 33 -70.28 1.27 94.31
N ARG A 34 -69.70 2.48 94.38
CA ARG A 34 -68.67 3.05 93.46
C ARG A 34 -67.20 2.65 93.76
N ARG A 35 -66.29 3.02 92.83
CA ARG A 35 -64.81 3.10 92.93
C ARG A 35 -63.97 1.79 92.76
N ARG A 36 -63.93 1.22 91.54
CA ARG A 36 -62.78 0.38 91.10
C ARG A 36 -62.26 0.65 89.67
N TRP A 37 -63.12 0.86 88.66
CA TRP A 37 -62.74 0.88 87.22
C TRP A 37 -61.56 1.77 86.83
N LEU A 38 -61.42 2.96 87.43
CA LEU A 38 -60.28 3.87 87.21
C LEU A 38 -58.91 3.25 87.53
N ARG A 39 -58.84 2.28 88.45
CA ARG A 39 -57.61 1.50 88.69
C ARG A 39 -57.36 0.50 87.56
N THR A 40 -58.41 -0.13 87.03
CA THR A 40 -58.29 -1.09 85.92
C THR A 40 -57.76 -0.41 84.66
N LEU A 41 -58.26 0.77 84.30
CA LEU A 41 -57.74 1.51 83.14
C LEU A 41 -56.31 2.01 83.34
N LEU A 42 -55.92 2.43 84.55
CA LEU A 42 -54.52 2.77 84.84
C LEU A 42 -53.60 1.55 84.76
N VAL A 43 -54.06 0.36 85.18
CA VAL A 43 -53.30 -0.89 85.02
C VAL A 43 -53.19 -1.31 83.56
N VAL A 44 -54.29 -1.29 82.79
CA VAL A 44 -54.26 -1.67 81.36
C VAL A 44 -53.44 -0.65 80.55
N GLY A 45 -53.62 0.65 80.76
CA GLY A 45 -52.80 1.69 80.14
C GLY A 45 -51.32 1.55 80.50
N GLY A 46 -51.01 1.27 81.77
CA GLY A 46 -49.65 0.95 82.21
C GLY A 46 -49.07 -0.28 81.52
N VAL A 47 -49.85 -1.35 81.38
CA VAL A 47 -49.44 -2.57 80.66
C VAL A 47 -49.24 -2.31 79.16
N VAL A 48 -50.08 -1.52 78.51
CA VAL A 48 -49.91 -1.16 77.09
C VAL A 48 -48.69 -0.26 76.88
N VAL A 49 -48.43 0.69 77.78
CA VAL A 49 -47.18 1.51 77.75
C VAL A 49 -45.95 0.63 78.00
N VAL A 50 -46.01 -0.34 78.90
CA VAL A 50 -44.93 -1.31 79.15
C VAL A 50 -44.73 -2.24 77.95
N LEU A 51 -45.79 -2.74 77.30
CA LEU A 51 -45.70 -3.62 76.14
C LEU A 51 -45.26 -2.88 74.87
N GLY A 52 -45.73 -1.65 74.66
CA GLY A 52 -45.24 -0.78 73.58
C GLY A 52 -43.78 -0.37 73.80
N GLY A 53 -43.41 -0.01 75.04
CA GLY A 53 -42.03 0.24 75.43
C GLY A 53 -41.14 -1.00 75.31
N ALA A 54 -41.66 -2.20 75.58
CA ALA A 54 -40.95 -3.46 75.38
C ALA A 54 -40.87 -3.86 73.89
N TYR A 55 -41.86 -3.54 73.06
CA TYR A 55 -41.80 -3.74 71.61
C TYR A 55 -40.77 -2.82 70.96
N VAL A 56 -40.83 -1.51 71.24
CA VAL A 56 -39.83 -0.54 70.78
C VAL A 56 -38.45 -0.88 71.35
N GLY A 57 -38.38 -1.28 72.62
CA GLY A 57 -37.14 -1.73 73.26
C GLY A 57 -36.56 -3.01 72.63
N ALA A 58 -37.40 -3.98 72.25
CA ALA A 58 -36.97 -5.20 71.57
C ALA A 58 -36.55 -4.94 70.11
N ALA A 59 -37.31 -4.12 69.37
CA ALA A 59 -36.93 -3.68 68.03
C ALA A 59 -35.60 -2.93 68.05
N TYR A 60 -35.39 -2.03 69.02
CA TYR A 60 -34.12 -1.31 69.18
C TYR A 60 -32.97 -2.22 69.65
N ALA A 61 -33.23 -3.19 70.53
CA ALA A 61 -32.22 -4.16 70.99
C ALA A 61 -31.86 -5.24 69.96
N LEU A 62 -32.69 -5.43 68.93
CA LEU A 62 -32.45 -6.34 67.79
C LEU A 62 -32.02 -5.61 66.52
N ALA A 63 -32.15 -4.28 66.45
CA ALA A 63 -31.78 -3.44 65.30
C ALA A 63 -30.32 -3.64 64.85
N ASP A 64 -29.39 -3.85 65.78
CA ASP A 64 -27.97 -4.10 65.48
C ASP A 64 -27.70 -5.58 65.10
N ARG A 65 -28.71 -6.40 64.78
CA ARG A 65 -28.52 -7.83 64.45
C ARG A 65 -29.25 -8.24 63.19
N VAL A 66 -28.68 -9.22 62.49
CA VAL A 66 -29.31 -9.90 61.35
C VAL A 66 -30.33 -10.93 61.86
N PRO A 67 -31.48 -11.16 61.19
CA PRO A 67 -32.37 -12.30 61.47
C PRO A 67 -31.63 -13.65 61.47
N ARG A 68 -32.05 -14.62 62.31
CA ARG A 68 -31.33 -15.91 62.41
C ARG A 68 -31.53 -16.76 61.15
N GLY A 69 -30.49 -17.48 60.72
CA GLY A 69 -30.55 -18.32 59.52
C GLY A 69 -30.57 -17.54 58.19
N THR A 70 -30.39 -16.21 58.20
CA THR A 70 -30.15 -15.45 56.97
C THR A 70 -28.79 -15.84 56.36
N THR A 71 -28.79 -16.06 55.04
CA THR A 71 -27.58 -16.31 54.24
C THR A 71 -27.48 -15.32 53.08
N VAL A 72 -26.31 -14.75 52.83
CA VAL A 72 -26.04 -13.91 51.63
C VAL A 72 -25.07 -14.65 50.74
N ALA A 73 -25.43 -14.88 49.47
CA ALA A 73 -24.65 -15.68 48.50
C ALA A 73 -24.07 -16.99 49.08
N GLY A 74 -24.85 -17.68 49.93
CA GLY A 74 -24.45 -18.92 50.60
C GLY A 74 -23.73 -18.77 51.95
N VAL A 75 -23.24 -17.58 52.32
CA VAL A 75 -22.57 -17.32 53.60
C VAL A 75 -23.60 -17.04 54.70
N GLU A 76 -23.60 -17.86 55.76
CA GLU A 76 -24.46 -17.63 56.93
C GLU A 76 -23.99 -16.42 57.75
N VAL A 77 -24.89 -15.43 57.87
CA VAL A 77 -24.73 -14.20 58.66
C VAL A 77 -25.77 -14.06 59.77
N GLY A 78 -26.74 -14.97 59.83
CA GLY A 78 -27.92 -14.80 60.67
C GLY A 78 -27.64 -14.79 62.17
N GLY A 79 -28.16 -13.77 62.87
CA GLY A 79 -27.97 -13.60 64.33
C GLY A 79 -26.66 -12.93 64.75
N LEU A 80 -25.74 -12.66 63.82
CA LEU A 80 -24.57 -11.80 64.02
C LEU A 80 -25.00 -10.35 64.27
N THR A 81 -24.11 -9.53 64.83
CA THR A 81 -24.31 -8.07 64.87
C THR A 81 -23.99 -7.44 63.51
N ALA A 82 -24.44 -6.22 63.25
CA ALA A 82 -24.20 -5.52 61.99
C ALA A 82 -22.69 -5.37 61.69
N ALA A 83 -21.85 -5.16 62.71
CA ALA A 83 -20.39 -5.15 62.57
C ALA A 83 -19.80 -6.54 62.24
N ALA A 84 -20.26 -7.59 62.93
CA ALA A 84 -19.76 -8.95 62.70
C ALA A 84 -20.25 -9.54 61.37
N ALA A 85 -21.44 -9.15 60.89
CA ALA A 85 -21.94 -9.52 59.58
C ALA A 85 -21.12 -8.89 58.45
N ARG A 86 -20.70 -7.61 58.59
CA ARG A 86 -19.76 -6.97 57.66
C ARG A 86 -18.43 -7.73 57.61
N GLU A 87 -17.79 -7.95 58.76
CA GLU A 87 -16.53 -8.70 58.88
C GLU A 87 -16.62 -10.10 58.26
N ARG A 88 -17.74 -10.80 58.51
CA ARG A 88 -18.06 -12.12 57.94
C ARG A 88 -18.13 -12.12 56.40
N LEU A 89 -18.84 -11.15 55.82
CA LEU A 89 -19.07 -11.06 54.37
C LEU A 89 -17.83 -10.56 53.63
N THR A 90 -17.15 -9.55 54.17
CA THR A 90 -15.84 -9.09 53.66
C THR A 90 -14.79 -10.20 53.72
N GLY A 91 -14.85 -11.07 54.74
CA GLY A 91 -13.94 -12.22 54.87
C GLY A 91 -14.16 -13.32 53.83
N GLU A 92 -15.40 -13.80 53.64
CA GLU A 92 -15.65 -14.98 52.79
C GLU A 92 -16.17 -14.65 51.38
N ILE A 93 -17.00 -13.62 51.21
CA ILE A 93 -17.43 -13.19 49.86
C ILE A 93 -16.43 -12.20 49.28
N GLY A 94 -15.80 -11.35 50.10
CA GLY A 94 -14.82 -10.37 49.63
C GLY A 94 -13.61 -10.98 48.92
N GLU A 95 -13.14 -12.17 49.32
CA GLU A 95 -12.10 -12.88 48.57
C GLU A 95 -12.64 -13.41 47.23
N LEU A 96 -13.79 -14.10 47.24
CA LEU A 96 -14.44 -14.63 46.02
C LEU A 96 -14.79 -13.53 45.01
N ALA A 97 -15.20 -12.35 45.48
CA ALA A 97 -15.50 -11.17 44.67
C ALA A 97 -14.27 -10.56 43.96
N THR A 98 -13.05 -10.98 44.30
CA THR A 98 -11.80 -10.58 43.65
C THR A 98 -11.18 -11.68 42.77
N GLN A 99 -11.82 -12.85 42.69
CA GLN A 99 -11.37 -13.93 41.81
C GLN A 99 -11.98 -13.75 40.41
N ALA A 100 -11.19 -14.02 39.37
CA ALA A 100 -11.68 -13.98 38.00
C ALA A 100 -12.80 -15.01 37.80
N VAL A 101 -13.97 -14.52 37.37
CA VAL A 101 -15.17 -15.31 37.11
C VAL A 101 -15.02 -15.97 35.74
N PRO A 102 -14.88 -17.30 35.64
CA PRO A 102 -14.85 -17.97 34.35
C PRO A 102 -16.22 -17.86 33.68
N VAL A 103 -16.22 -17.52 32.40
CA VAL A 103 -17.40 -17.39 31.54
C VAL A 103 -17.24 -18.31 30.33
N ALA A 104 -18.34 -18.71 29.72
CA ALA A 104 -18.35 -19.49 28.49
C ALA A 104 -19.42 -18.98 27.53
N ALA A 105 -19.15 -19.15 26.24
CA ALA A 105 -20.11 -18.96 25.17
C ALA A 105 -19.91 -20.14 24.21
N ARG A 106 -20.87 -21.07 24.21
CA ARG A 106 -20.78 -22.36 23.49
C ARG A 106 -19.47 -23.09 23.89
N ASP A 107 -18.64 -23.46 22.92
CA ASP A 107 -17.38 -24.19 23.15
C ASP A 107 -16.17 -23.28 23.53
N ILE A 108 -16.34 -21.95 23.58
CA ILE A 108 -15.26 -21.00 23.89
C ILE A 108 -15.40 -20.48 25.33
N SER A 109 -14.32 -20.57 26.11
CA SER A 109 -14.26 -20.11 27.51
C SER A 109 -13.36 -18.89 27.70
N GLY A 110 -13.85 -17.89 28.44
CA GLY A 110 -13.10 -16.71 28.87
C GLY A 110 -13.12 -16.54 30.40
N ALA A 111 -12.68 -15.38 30.88
CA ALA A 111 -12.81 -15.00 32.28
C ALA A 111 -12.92 -13.49 32.46
N VAL A 112 -13.76 -13.05 33.40
CA VAL A 112 -13.95 -11.64 33.79
C VAL A 112 -13.33 -11.41 35.16
N ASP A 113 -12.40 -10.46 35.28
CA ASP A 113 -12.02 -9.89 36.58
C ASP A 113 -13.14 -8.93 37.03
N PRO A 114 -13.89 -9.21 38.11
CA PRO A 114 -15.03 -8.38 38.50
C PRO A 114 -14.62 -6.95 38.85
N ALA A 115 -13.48 -6.77 39.54
CA ALA A 115 -13.00 -5.47 39.97
C ALA A 115 -12.50 -4.62 38.78
N ALA A 116 -11.92 -5.27 37.76
CA ALA A 116 -11.60 -4.61 36.49
C ALA A 116 -12.88 -4.22 35.72
N ALA A 117 -13.85 -5.13 35.64
CA ALA A 117 -15.16 -4.94 35.00
C ALA A 117 -16.13 -4.04 35.79
N GLY A 118 -15.71 -3.46 36.91
CA GLY A 118 -16.53 -2.53 37.70
C GLY A 118 -17.63 -3.19 38.54
N LEU A 119 -17.68 -4.52 38.63
CA LEU A 119 -18.58 -5.27 39.51
C LEU A 119 -17.99 -5.35 40.92
N THR A 120 -18.71 -4.78 41.90
CA THR A 120 -18.24 -4.73 43.30
C THR A 120 -19.35 -5.06 44.29
N LEU A 121 -19.02 -5.76 45.37
CA LEU A 121 -19.95 -6.08 46.46
C LEU A 121 -20.05 -4.92 47.45
N ASP A 122 -21.22 -4.30 47.57
CA ASP A 122 -21.49 -3.34 48.64
C ASP A 122 -21.94 -4.08 49.92
N VAL A 123 -20.96 -4.45 50.73
CA VAL A 123 -21.17 -5.13 52.02
C VAL A 123 -21.93 -4.23 53.01
N ASP A 124 -21.76 -2.91 52.93
CA ASP A 124 -22.43 -1.96 53.83
C ASP A 124 -23.93 -1.88 53.50
N ALA A 125 -24.29 -1.62 52.24
CA ALA A 125 -25.70 -1.61 51.79
C ALA A 125 -26.38 -2.97 51.98
N THR A 126 -25.64 -4.07 51.72
CA THR A 126 -26.15 -5.43 51.96
C THR A 126 -26.50 -5.64 53.44
N VAL A 127 -25.61 -5.27 54.38
CA VAL A 127 -25.88 -5.48 55.82
C VAL A 127 -26.90 -4.48 56.37
N ASP A 128 -26.94 -3.24 55.87
CA ASP A 128 -27.93 -2.25 56.31
C ASP A 128 -29.35 -2.56 55.77
N GLY A 129 -29.46 -3.23 54.61
CA GLY A 129 -30.71 -3.86 54.15
C GLY A 129 -31.24 -4.94 55.12
N LEU A 130 -30.34 -5.64 55.82
CA LEU A 130 -30.65 -6.72 56.77
C LEU A 130 -30.78 -6.27 58.24
N THR A 131 -30.38 -5.03 58.56
CA THR A 131 -30.31 -4.50 59.93
C THR A 131 -30.97 -3.12 60.05
N GLY A 132 -30.90 -2.48 61.22
CA GLY A 132 -31.50 -1.18 61.49
C GLY A 132 -32.86 -1.21 62.20
N ALA A 133 -33.18 -0.11 62.89
CA ALA A 133 -34.31 0.00 63.82
C ALA A 133 -35.65 0.26 63.10
N ASP A 134 -36.19 -0.79 62.47
CA ASP A 134 -37.50 -0.79 61.83
C ASP A 134 -38.61 -1.20 62.81
N LEU A 135 -39.76 -0.53 62.75
CA LEU A 135 -40.93 -0.83 63.57
C LEU A 135 -41.93 -1.79 62.89
N ARG A 136 -41.68 -2.21 61.63
CA ARG A 136 -42.48 -3.23 60.93
C ARG A 136 -42.45 -4.56 61.71
N PRO A 137 -43.61 -5.12 62.11
CA PRO A 137 -43.66 -6.34 62.92
C PRO A 137 -43.11 -7.59 62.20
N GLN A 138 -43.01 -7.53 60.86
CA GLN A 138 -42.41 -8.58 60.03
C GLN A 138 -40.92 -8.82 60.37
N ARG A 139 -40.11 -7.77 60.58
CA ARG A 139 -38.70 -7.96 61.00
C ARG A 139 -38.60 -8.60 62.37
N LEU A 140 -39.42 -8.18 63.34
CA LEU A 140 -39.45 -8.81 64.66
C LEU A 140 -39.86 -10.30 64.58
N TRP A 141 -40.73 -10.67 63.64
CA TRP A 141 -41.08 -12.05 63.35
C TRP A 141 -39.92 -12.84 62.71
N GLN A 142 -39.17 -12.25 61.78
CA GLN A 142 -37.97 -12.86 61.19
C GLN A 142 -36.89 -13.15 62.25
N HIS A 143 -36.69 -12.28 63.25
CA HIS A 143 -35.77 -12.58 64.38
C HIS A 143 -36.25 -13.73 65.29
N LEU A 144 -37.55 -14.06 65.28
CA LEU A 144 -38.16 -15.13 66.08
C LEU A 144 -38.24 -16.47 65.37
N VAL A 145 -38.54 -16.48 64.06
CA VAL A 145 -38.80 -17.70 63.28
C VAL A 145 -37.67 -18.05 62.31
N GLY A 146 -36.94 -17.06 61.81
CA GLY A 146 -35.87 -17.21 60.82
C GLY A 146 -35.95 -16.16 59.71
N GLY A 147 -34.80 -15.83 59.12
CA GLY A 147 -34.67 -15.09 57.87
C GLY A 147 -34.58 -16.01 56.65
N ALA A 148 -34.33 -15.43 55.47
CA ALA A 148 -34.23 -16.13 54.19
C ALA A 148 -32.81 -16.10 53.61
N ALA A 149 -32.62 -16.71 52.43
CA ALA A 149 -31.52 -16.34 51.57
C ALA A 149 -31.81 -14.96 50.96
N GLU A 150 -30.81 -14.07 50.97
CA GLU A 150 -30.93 -12.67 50.57
C GLU A 150 -29.82 -12.36 49.55
N GLU A 151 -30.12 -11.54 48.55
CA GLU A 151 -29.21 -11.25 47.44
C GLU A 151 -28.16 -10.19 47.83
N PRO A 152 -26.89 -10.34 47.40
CA PRO A 152 -25.85 -9.33 47.63
C PRO A 152 -26.11 -8.07 46.81
N VAL A 153 -25.99 -6.89 47.43
CA VAL A 153 -26.04 -5.61 46.71
C VAL A 153 -24.75 -5.45 45.89
N THR A 154 -24.87 -5.49 44.57
CA THR A 154 -23.77 -5.19 43.65
C THR A 154 -23.81 -3.72 43.25
N VAL A 155 -22.67 -3.04 43.32
CA VAL A 155 -22.43 -1.74 42.68
C VAL A 155 -21.67 -1.99 41.38
N VAL A 156 -22.18 -1.40 40.29
CA VAL A 156 -21.68 -1.52 38.93
C VAL A 156 -21.13 -0.18 38.45
N ASP A 157 -19.95 -0.18 37.84
CA ASP A 157 -19.43 0.92 37.02
C ASP A 157 -19.71 0.56 35.55
N ASP A 158 -20.85 1.02 35.01
CA ASP A 158 -21.37 0.58 33.71
C ASP A 158 -20.32 0.65 32.61
N ALA A 159 -19.58 1.76 32.52
CA ALA A 159 -18.56 1.99 31.50
C ALA A 159 -17.38 1.00 31.55
N ARG A 160 -17.15 0.33 32.69
CA ARG A 160 -16.17 -0.78 32.78
C ARG A 160 -16.77 -2.13 32.47
N LEU A 161 -18.05 -2.33 32.79
CA LEU A 161 -18.77 -3.54 32.45
C LEU A 161 -18.96 -3.63 30.93
N ASP A 162 -19.36 -2.53 30.28
CA ASP A 162 -19.38 -2.36 28.82
C ASP A 162 -18.02 -2.73 28.20
N ALA A 163 -16.93 -2.11 28.65
CA ALA A 163 -15.59 -2.38 28.12
C ALA A 163 -15.10 -3.83 28.38
N ALA A 164 -15.54 -4.46 29.47
CA ALA A 164 -15.26 -5.86 29.75
C ALA A 164 -16.07 -6.80 28.85
N ILE A 165 -17.33 -6.47 28.55
CA ILE A 165 -18.20 -7.25 27.65
C ILE A 165 -17.76 -7.08 26.19
N GLU A 166 -17.35 -5.88 25.76
CA GLU A 166 -16.71 -5.65 24.45
C GLU A 166 -15.42 -6.48 24.31
N GLY A 167 -14.58 -6.49 25.36
CA GLY A 167 -13.38 -7.32 25.44
C GLY A 167 -13.67 -8.83 25.41
N LEU A 168 -14.78 -9.28 26.03
CA LEU A 168 -15.25 -10.66 25.89
C LEU A 168 -15.75 -10.94 24.47
N ALA A 169 -16.61 -10.10 23.89
CA ALA A 169 -17.21 -10.31 22.57
C ALA A 169 -16.16 -10.47 21.46
N GLY A 170 -15.05 -9.73 21.54
CA GLY A 170 -13.88 -9.90 20.64
C GLY A 170 -13.09 -11.21 20.82
N THR A 171 -13.48 -12.09 21.75
CA THR A 171 -12.84 -13.39 22.02
C THR A 171 -13.83 -14.56 22.14
N LEU A 172 -15.08 -14.28 22.50
CA LEU A 172 -16.21 -15.21 22.62
C LEU A 172 -17.13 -15.05 21.40
N ALA A 173 -16.55 -15.28 20.22
CA ALA A 173 -17.25 -15.23 18.95
C ALA A 173 -16.58 -16.18 17.94
N LEU A 174 -17.35 -16.60 16.94
CA LEU A 174 -16.85 -17.23 15.73
C LEU A 174 -17.28 -16.34 14.55
N ALA A 175 -16.31 -15.81 13.80
CA ALA A 175 -16.63 -15.04 12.60
C ALA A 175 -17.32 -15.95 11.56
N PRO A 176 -18.32 -15.44 10.82
CA PRO A 176 -18.92 -16.16 9.71
C PRO A 176 -17.91 -16.38 8.58
N VAL A 177 -18.23 -17.31 7.68
CA VAL A 177 -17.45 -17.58 6.47
C VAL A 177 -18.32 -17.32 5.25
N ASP A 178 -17.92 -16.36 4.43
CA ASP A 178 -18.59 -16.03 3.17
C ASP A 178 -18.59 -17.21 2.20
N GLY A 179 -19.76 -17.47 1.60
CA GLY A 179 -19.86 -18.35 0.46
C GLY A 179 -19.18 -17.74 -0.77
N SER A 180 -18.66 -18.58 -1.66
CA SER A 180 -17.92 -18.12 -2.84
C SER A 180 -18.01 -19.11 -3.99
N ILE A 181 -17.62 -18.69 -5.19
CA ILE A 181 -17.71 -19.54 -6.40
C ILE A 181 -16.36 -19.53 -7.12
N ALA A 182 -15.82 -20.73 -7.36
CA ALA A 182 -14.59 -20.96 -8.10
C ALA A 182 -14.88 -21.64 -9.45
N PHE A 183 -14.16 -21.22 -10.49
CA PHE A 183 -14.19 -21.88 -11.79
C PHE A 183 -13.04 -22.91 -11.89
N ALA A 184 -13.35 -24.17 -12.17
CA ALA A 184 -12.38 -25.25 -12.27
C ALA A 184 -12.83 -26.34 -13.26
N ASP A 185 -11.87 -26.88 -14.02
CA ASP A 185 -12.06 -27.94 -15.03
C ASP A 185 -13.15 -27.66 -16.10
N GLY A 186 -13.50 -26.39 -16.31
CA GLY A 186 -14.56 -25.96 -17.24
C GLY A 186 -15.95 -25.77 -16.62
N GLU A 187 -16.06 -25.97 -15.29
CA GLU A 187 -17.31 -25.89 -14.53
C GLU A 187 -17.21 -24.85 -13.40
N ALA A 188 -18.35 -24.47 -12.82
CA ALA A 188 -18.44 -23.56 -11.68
C ALA A 188 -18.80 -24.34 -10.40
N HIS A 189 -18.09 -24.09 -9.31
CA HIS A 189 -18.23 -24.82 -8.05
C HIS A 189 -18.43 -23.83 -6.89
N ALA A 190 -19.49 -23.99 -6.11
CA ALA A 190 -19.69 -23.22 -4.89
C ALA A 190 -18.88 -23.79 -3.72
N VAL A 191 -18.35 -22.88 -2.91
CA VAL A 191 -17.89 -23.12 -1.54
C VAL A 191 -19.01 -22.61 -0.63
N ALA A 192 -19.47 -23.46 0.30
CA ALA A 192 -20.60 -23.13 1.16
C ALA A 192 -20.28 -21.98 2.11
N ALA A 193 -21.29 -21.17 2.42
CA ALA A 193 -21.23 -20.19 3.49
C ALA A 193 -21.46 -20.88 4.86
N GLU A 194 -20.81 -20.41 5.92
CA GLU A 194 -20.99 -20.92 7.29
C GLU A 194 -21.33 -19.79 8.27
N ASP A 195 -22.43 -19.95 9.00
CA ASP A 195 -22.92 -18.96 9.97
C ASP A 195 -21.95 -18.78 11.15
N GLY A 196 -21.66 -17.52 11.46
CA GLY A 196 -20.93 -17.13 12.65
C GLY A 196 -21.83 -17.00 13.87
N TRP A 197 -21.24 -16.61 14.99
CA TRP A 197 -21.98 -16.21 16.19
C TRP A 197 -21.15 -15.26 17.04
N ALA A 198 -21.85 -14.37 17.74
CA ALA A 198 -21.26 -13.38 18.64
C ALA A 198 -21.91 -13.46 20.03
N LEU A 199 -21.24 -12.88 21.02
CA LEU A 199 -21.78 -12.68 22.36
C LEU A 199 -22.92 -11.65 22.31
N ASP A 200 -24.12 -11.99 22.79
CA ASP A 200 -25.18 -11.01 23.01
C ASP A 200 -24.76 -10.10 24.18
N ALA A 201 -24.37 -8.87 23.88
CA ALA A 201 -23.77 -7.96 24.85
C ALA A 201 -24.74 -7.52 25.95
N ASP A 202 -26.04 -7.40 25.66
CA ASP A 202 -27.04 -6.97 26.64
C ASP A 202 -27.50 -8.16 27.50
N ALA A 203 -27.73 -9.33 26.91
CA ALA A 203 -28.02 -10.55 27.68
C ALA A 203 -26.80 -10.98 28.54
N ALA A 204 -25.58 -10.81 28.04
CA ALA A 204 -24.36 -11.03 28.83
C ALA A 204 -24.25 -10.05 30.00
N ARG A 205 -24.65 -8.78 29.82
CA ARG A 205 -24.69 -7.79 30.92
C ARG A 205 -25.66 -8.22 32.02
N ASP A 206 -26.91 -8.51 31.68
CA ASP A 206 -27.94 -8.89 32.65
C ASP A 206 -27.57 -10.20 33.38
N THR A 207 -26.99 -11.16 32.64
CA THR A 207 -26.47 -12.41 33.21
C THR A 207 -25.32 -12.16 34.18
N LEU A 208 -24.34 -11.32 33.83
CA LEU A 208 -23.23 -10.99 34.72
C LEU A 208 -23.71 -10.23 35.96
N VAL A 209 -24.48 -9.14 35.81
CA VAL A 209 -24.92 -8.32 36.96
C VAL A 209 -25.77 -9.14 37.94
N SER A 210 -26.67 -9.98 37.46
CA SER A 210 -27.53 -10.82 38.32
C SER A 210 -26.78 -11.97 39.01
N SER A 211 -25.78 -12.56 38.35
CA SER A 211 -25.32 -13.91 38.68
C SER A 211 -23.81 -14.03 38.99
N TRP A 212 -23.02 -12.97 38.86
CA TRP A 212 -21.56 -13.03 39.04
C TRP A 212 -21.09 -13.49 40.43
N LEU A 213 -21.91 -13.41 41.49
CA LEU A 213 -21.58 -13.93 42.83
C LEU A 213 -22.20 -15.30 43.16
N THR A 214 -23.21 -15.73 42.41
CA THR A 214 -24.17 -16.77 42.86
C THR A 214 -24.33 -17.95 41.91
N ALA A 215 -24.07 -17.77 40.61
CA ALA A 215 -24.18 -18.85 39.63
C ALA A 215 -23.08 -19.92 39.78
N ALA A 216 -23.34 -21.09 39.19
CA ALA A 216 -22.32 -22.08 38.88
C ALA A 216 -21.21 -21.50 37.98
N ARG A 217 -20.13 -22.26 37.79
CA ARG A 217 -18.95 -21.87 37.01
C ARG A 217 -18.64 -22.94 35.95
N PRO A 218 -18.35 -22.56 34.68
CA PRO A 218 -18.42 -21.20 34.14
C PRO A 218 -19.84 -20.63 34.17
N ILE A 219 -19.94 -19.30 34.02
CA ILE A 219 -21.22 -18.66 33.68
C ILE A 219 -21.37 -18.75 32.17
N GLU A 220 -22.39 -19.47 31.70
CA GLU A 220 -22.79 -19.45 30.29
C GLU A 220 -23.38 -18.08 29.96
N LEU A 221 -22.96 -17.49 28.84
CA LEU A 221 -23.46 -16.23 28.30
C LEU A 221 -24.17 -16.49 26.97
N ASP A 222 -25.27 -15.78 26.73
CA ASP A 222 -26.06 -15.95 25.51
C ASP A 222 -25.34 -15.44 24.24
N THR A 223 -25.69 -16.02 23.09
CA THR A 223 -25.06 -15.74 21.81
C THR A 223 -26.09 -15.53 20.71
N GLU A 224 -25.92 -14.48 19.91
CA GLU A 224 -26.65 -14.30 18.65
C GLU A 224 -25.92 -14.99 17.48
N VAL A 225 -26.66 -15.28 16.40
CA VAL A 225 -26.11 -15.80 15.15
C VAL A 225 -25.73 -14.62 14.27
N VAL A 226 -24.58 -14.70 13.60
CA VAL A 226 -24.10 -13.66 12.69
C VAL A 226 -24.01 -14.29 11.30
N GLU A 227 -24.87 -13.85 10.38
CA GLU A 227 -24.87 -14.30 8.99
C GLU A 227 -23.61 -13.75 8.25
N PRO A 228 -23.03 -14.49 7.28
CA PRO A 228 -21.99 -13.97 6.40
C PRO A 228 -22.50 -12.86 5.46
N ASP A 229 -21.59 -12.00 4.99
CA ASP A 229 -21.91 -10.94 4.01
C ASP A 229 -22.37 -11.56 2.68
N ILE A 230 -21.79 -12.71 2.30
CA ILE A 230 -22.27 -13.56 1.20
C ILE A 230 -22.90 -14.85 1.76
N THR A 231 -24.23 -14.87 1.81
CA THR A 231 -25.03 -15.99 2.34
C THR A 231 -25.00 -17.23 1.46
N GLN A 232 -25.46 -18.36 1.99
CA GLN A 232 -25.66 -19.59 1.20
C GLN A 232 -26.75 -19.40 0.13
N GLU A 233 -27.82 -18.66 0.42
CA GLU A 233 -28.87 -18.35 -0.57
C GLU A 233 -28.27 -17.52 -1.73
N GLU A 234 -27.42 -16.53 -1.43
CA GLU A 234 -26.72 -15.75 -2.45
C GLU A 234 -25.77 -16.61 -3.29
N THR A 235 -25.00 -17.47 -2.62
CA THR A 235 -24.04 -18.35 -3.29
C THR A 235 -24.74 -19.32 -4.25
N ASP A 236 -25.86 -19.91 -3.82
CA ASP A 236 -26.68 -20.79 -4.65
C ASP A 236 -27.37 -20.03 -5.79
N ARG A 237 -27.81 -18.79 -5.56
CA ARG A 237 -28.40 -17.89 -6.58
C ARG A 237 -27.36 -17.54 -7.65
N ALA A 238 -26.22 -17.01 -7.25
CA ALA A 238 -25.13 -16.61 -8.15
C ALA A 238 -24.54 -17.81 -8.92
N LEU A 239 -24.46 -19.00 -8.30
CA LEU A 239 -24.03 -20.22 -8.98
C LEU A 239 -25.01 -20.60 -10.11
N GLN A 240 -26.31 -20.64 -9.81
CA GLN A 240 -27.34 -21.09 -10.75
C GLN A 240 -27.63 -20.06 -11.84
N GLU A 241 -27.77 -18.78 -11.48
CA GLU A 241 -28.22 -17.75 -12.40
C GLU A 241 -27.10 -17.14 -13.24
N VAL A 242 -25.88 -17.03 -12.69
CA VAL A 242 -24.76 -16.29 -13.33
C VAL A 242 -23.60 -17.20 -13.70
N ALA A 243 -22.97 -17.88 -12.74
CA ALA A 243 -21.72 -18.61 -12.95
C ALA A 243 -21.91 -19.85 -13.85
N SER A 244 -23.00 -20.59 -13.67
CA SER A 244 -23.35 -21.72 -14.55
C SER A 244 -23.53 -21.29 -16.01
N ARG A 245 -23.95 -20.04 -16.28
CA ARG A 245 -24.07 -19.53 -17.66
C ARG A 245 -22.72 -19.22 -18.32
N VAL A 246 -21.66 -18.96 -17.54
CA VAL A 246 -20.30 -18.85 -18.08
C VAL A 246 -19.85 -20.20 -18.64
N ALA A 247 -20.06 -21.27 -17.86
CA ALA A 247 -19.71 -22.64 -18.22
C ALA A 247 -20.59 -23.26 -19.33
N ALA A 248 -21.81 -22.76 -19.55
CA ALA A 248 -22.82 -23.43 -20.37
C ALA A 248 -22.47 -23.61 -21.87
N ALA A 249 -21.77 -22.67 -22.49
CA ALA A 249 -21.46 -22.69 -23.93
C ALA A 249 -20.38 -21.66 -24.31
N PRO A 250 -19.74 -21.78 -25.50
CA PRO A 250 -18.87 -20.74 -26.05
C PRO A 250 -19.55 -19.37 -26.22
N VAL A 251 -18.75 -18.32 -26.42
CA VAL A 251 -19.18 -16.95 -26.77
C VAL A 251 -18.55 -16.56 -28.11
N ALA A 252 -19.32 -15.96 -29.02
CA ALA A 252 -18.85 -15.48 -30.31
C ALA A 252 -18.49 -13.99 -30.23
N VAL A 253 -17.20 -13.65 -30.23
CA VAL A 253 -16.73 -12.26 -30.27
C VAL A 253 -16.77 -11.76 -31.71
N GLN A 254 -17.56 -10.72 -31.96
CA GLN A 254 -17.71 -10.08 -33.26
C GLN A 254 -16.86 -8.81 -33.29
N VAL A 255 -15.77 -8.80 -34.07
CA VAL A 255 -14.79 -7.71 -34.10
C VAL A 255 -14.21 -7.49 -35.50
N ALA A 256 -14.26 -6.26 -35.99
CA ALA A 256 -13.71 -5.84 -37.30
C ALA A 256 -14.13 -6.72 -38.51
N GLY A 257 -15.32 -7.34 -38.46
CA GLY A 257 -15.82 -8.26 -39.48
C GLY A 257 -15.31 -9.70 -39.37
N GLN A 258 -14.58 -10.04 -38.31
CA GLN A 258 -14.23 -11.41 -37.92
C GLN A 258 -15.15 -11.88 -36.78
N THR A 259 -15.48 -13.17 -36.79
CA THR A 259 -16.14 -13.86 -35.66
C THR A 259 -15.11 -14.78 -35.01
N VAL A 260 -14.87 -14.59 -33.72
CA VAL A 260 -13.89 -15.36 -32.94
C VAL A 260 -14.61 -16.10 -31.81
N GLU A 261 -14.63 -17.42 -31.87
CA GLU A 261 -15.26 -18.26 -30.85
C GLU A 261 -14.34 -18.42 -29.63
N LEU A 262 -14.83 -17.99 -28.46
CA LEU A 262 -14.21 -18.21 -27.17
C LEU A 262 -14.81 -19.47 -26.52
N PRO A 263 -14.06 -20.58 -26.42
CA PRO A 263 -14.55 -21.82 -25.83
C PRO A 263 -14.67 -21.74 -24.30
N VAL A 264 -15.43 -22.68 -23.72
CA VAL A 264 -15.79 -22.70 -22.29
C VAL A 264 -14.58 -22.75 -21.35
N ASP A 265 -13.51 -23.45 -21.74
CA ASP A 265 -12.26 -23.49 -20.97
C ASP A 265 -11.59 -22.11 -20.86
N VAL A 266 -11.64 -21.29 -21.92
CA VAL A 266 -11.19 -19.89 -21.87
C VAL A 266 -12.13 -19.05 -21.02
N LEU A 267 -13.45 -19.17 -21.22
CA LEU A 267 -14.42 -18.35 -20.48
C LEU A 267 -14.33 -18.59 -18.97
N THR A 268 -14.24 -19.86 -18.55
CA THR A 268 -14.10 -20.21 -17.13
C THR A 268 -12.71 -19.89 -16.57
N ALA A 269 -11.63 -20.08 -17.33
CA ALA A 269 -10.27 -19.69 -16.90
C ALA A 269 -10.03 -18.16 -16.88
N THR A 270 -10.95 -17.36 -17.43
CA THR A 270 -10.90 -15.88 -17.38
C THR A 270 -12.01 -15.27 -16.53
N ALA A 271 -12.88 -16.07 -15.93
CA ALA A 271 -13.98 -15.61 -15.08
C ALA A 271 -13.62 -15.67 -13.58
N SER A 272 -14.20 -14.77 -12.81
CA SER A 272 -14.17 -14.76 -11.35
C SER A 272 -15.49 -14.21 -10.81
N MET A 273 -15.97 -14.78 -9.70
CA MET A 273 -17.08 -14.21 -8.94
C MET A 273 -16.48 -13.42 -7.77
N VAL A 274 -16.75 -12.12 -7.70
CA VAL A 274 -16.15 -11.20 -6.74
C VAL A 274 -17.25 -10.66 -5.80
N PRO A 275 -17.09 -10.74 -4.47
CA PRO A 275 -18.00 -10.09 -3.53
C PRO A 275 -18.02 -8.57 -3.73
N GLU A 276 -19.20 -8.00 -3.97
CA GLU A 276 -19.43 -6.56 -4.02
C GLU A 276 -20.70 -6.25 -3.20
N GLU A 277 -20.51 -5.57 -2.07
CA GLU A 277 -21.53 -5.46 -1.00
C GLU A 277 -21.97 -6.88 -0.54
N SER A 278 -23.22 -7.27 -0.75
CA SER A 278 -23.74 -8.61 -0.39
C SER A 278 -24.10 -9.48 -1.61
N ASP A 279 -23.63 -9.12 -2.81
CA ASP A 279 -23.85 -9.86 -4.06
C ASP A 279 -22.52 -10.44 -4.60
N LEU A 280 -22.58 -11.56 -5.32
CA LEU A 280 -21.43 -12.11 -6.08
C LEU A 280 -21.46 -11.63 -7.54
N VAL A 281 -20.57 -10.72 -7.91
CA VAL A 281 -20.51 -10.11 -9.25
C VAL A 281 -19.53 -10.84 -10.17
N LEU A 282 -19.98 -11.17 -11.39
CA LEU A 282 -19.12 -11.74 -12.43
C LEU A 282 -18.13 -10.69 -12.97
N ARG A 283 -16.82 -10.95 -12.82
CA ARG A 283 -15.73 -10.19 -13.41
C ARG A 283 -14.92 -11.08 -14.37
N MET A 284 -14.50 -10.52 -15.50
CA MET A 284 -13.72 -11.21 -16.54
C MET A 284 -12.33 -10.57 -16.69
N ASP A 285 -11.28 -11.39 -16.85
CA ASP A 285 -9.93 -10.92 -17.19
C ASP A 285 -9.88 -10.48 -18.67
N GLY A 286 -10.04 -9.18 -18.88
CA GLY A 286 -9.96 -8.55 -20.20
C GLY A 286 -8.62 -8.74 -20.91
N ALA A 287 -7.50 -8.86 -20.19
CA ALA A 287 -6.18 -9.01 -20.81
C ALA A 287 -6.00 -10.45 -21.32
N ALA A 288 -6.37 -11.44 -20.51
CA ALA A 288 -6.38 -12.84 -20.94
C ALA A 288 -7.41 -13.09 -22.06
N LEU A 289 -8.56 -12.41 -22.03
CA LEU A 289 -9.53 -12.42 -23.14
C LEU A 289 -8.96 -11.81 -24.43
N VAL A 290 -8.20 -10.71 -24.37
CA VAL A 290 -7.53 -10.14 -25.56
C VAL A 290 -6.57 -11.17 -26.16
N GLU A 291 -5.67 -11.75 -25.38
CA GLU A 291 -4.75 -12.79 -25.87
C GLU A 291 -5.51 -14.00 -26.46
N ALA A 292 -6.60 -14.43 -25.82
CA ALA A 292 -7.42 -15.54 -26.30
C ALA A 292 -8.17 -15.24 -27.61
N VAL A 293 -8.62 -14.00 -27.83
CA VAL A 293 -9.18 -13.53 -29.10
C VAL A 293 -8.08 -13.44 -30.17
N LEU A 294 -6.94 -12.84 -29.85
CA LEU A 294 -5.83 -12.65 -30.80
C LEU A 294 -5.32 -13.99 -31.34
N ALA A 295 -5.08 -14.97 -30.45
CA ALA A 295 -4.65 -16.32 -30.79
C ALA A 295 -5.64 -17.11 -31.68
N ARG A 296 -6.89 -16.64 -31.82
CA ARG A 296 -7.96 -17.25 -32.62
C ARG A 296 -8.40 -16.37 -33.80
N SER A 297 -7.80 -15.20 -33.97
CA SER A 297 -8.08 -14.24 -35.05
C SER A 297 -7.07 -14.36 -36.20
N THR A 298 -7.23 -13.58 -37.28
CA THR A 298 -6.21 -13.44 -38.33
C THR A 298 -6.00 -11.98 -38.70
N ASN A 299 -4.79 -11.46 -38.50
CA ASN A 299 -4.40 -10.08 -38.81
C ASN A 299 -5.39 -9.02 -38.26
N LEU A 300 -5.92 -9.25 -37.06
CA LEU A 300 -6.96 -8.41 -36.47
C LEU A 300 -6.45 -7.02 -36.06
N LEU A 301 -5.23 -6.96 -35.53
CA LEU A 301 -4.59 -5.72 -35.07
C LEU A 301 -3.59 -5.19 -36.09
N SER A 302 -3.32 -3.89 -36.02
CA SER A 302 -2.29 -3.22 -36.79
C SER A 302 -1.33 -2.49 -35.86
N THR A 303 -0.03 -2.66 -36.07
CA THR A 303 1.01 -2.00 -35.27
C THR A 303 1.10 -0.52 -35.62
N ALA A 304 1.09 0.35 -34.62
CA ALA A 304 1.43 1.75 -34.82
C ALA A 304 2.87 1.90 -35.37
N SER A 305 3.09 2.89 -36.22
CA SER A 305 4.44 3.28 -36.67
C SER A 305 4.81 4.61 -36.06
N ASP A 306 5.97 4.68 -35.40
CA ASP A 306 6.50 5.92 -34.84
C ASP A 306 6.82 6.97 -35.91
N ALA A 307 6.57 8.23 -35.56
CA ALA A 307 7.14 9.37 -36.25
C ALA A 307 8.66 9.40 -36.02
N ARG A 308 9.43 9.91 -36.98
CA ARG A 308 10.90 9.96 -36.89
C ARG A 308 11.49 11.12 -37.68
N PHE A 309 12.72 11.52 -37.33
CA PHE A 309 13.52 12.38 -38.20
C PHE A 309 14.20 11.56 -39.31
N GLU A 310 14.14 12.04 -40.54
CA GLU A 310 14.97 11.58 -41.66
C GLU A 310 15.70 12.78 -42.29
N PHE A 311 16.91 12.59 -42.79
CA PHE A 311 17.63 13.66 -43.50
C PHE A 311 17.29 13.65 -44.99
N GLN A 312 16.60 14.68 -45.46
CA GLN A 312 16.24 14.90 -46.86
C GLN A 312 16.93 16.18 -47.35
N ASP A 313 17.62 16.11 -48.49
CA ASP A 313 18.49 17.17 -49.04
C ASP A 313 19.49 17.80 -48.02
N GLY A 314 19.88 17.03 -47.01
CA GLY A 314 20.82 17.42 -45.96
C GLY A 314 20.19 18.11 -44.73
N ALA A 315 18.87 18.32 -44.70
CA ALA A 315 18.14 18.87 -43.55
C ALA A 315 17.21 17.81 -42.92
N PRO A 316 16.92 17.88 -41.61
CA PRO A 316 16.01 16.94 -40.96
C PRO A 316 14.54 17.27 -41.28
N VAL A 317 13.79 16.25 -41.66
CA VAL A 317 12.34 16.28 -41.89
C VAL A 317 11.68 15.27 -40.97
N ILE A 318 10.57 15.62 -40.33
CA ILE A 318 9.77 14.66 -39.58
C ILE A 318 8.92 13.86 -40.57
N VAL A 319 9.16 12.56 -40.66
CA VAL A 319 8.23 11.61 -41.28
C VAL A 319 7.16 11.29 -40.23
N PRO A 320 5.87 11.57 -40.49
CA PRO A 320 4.80 11.29 -39.54
C PRO A 320 4.68 9.80 -39.22
N GLY A 321 4.23 9.52 -38.00
CA GLY A 321 3.78 8.20 -37.60
C GLY A 321 2.40 7.87 -38.14
N THR A 322 1.97 6.62 -37.99
CA THR A 322 0.61 6.17 -38.29
C THR A 322 0.04 5.43 -37.08
N PRO A 323 -1.16 5.79 -36.59
CA PRO A 323 -1.84 5.01 -35.56
C PRO A 323 -2.04 3.55 -35.97
N GLY A 324 -2.00 2.67 -34.99
CA GLY A 324 -2.38 1.27 -35.11
C GLY A 324 -3.80 1.02 -34.58
N THR A 325 -4.12 -0.26 -34.38
CA THR A 325 -5.39 -0.70 -33.78
C THR A 325 -5.13 -1.77 -32.72
N THR A 326 -5.84 -1.68 -31.60
CA THR A 326 -5.85 -2.66 -30.51
C THR A 326 -7.28 -2.99 -30.09
N LEU A 327 -7.46 -4.07 -29.33
CA LEU A 327 -8.64 -4.26 -28.49
C LEU A 327 -8.48 -3.48 -27.19
N ASP A 328 -9.58 -2.99 -26.64
CA ASP A 328 -9.64 -2.49 -25.26
C ASP A 328 -10.01 -3.64 -24.29
N PRO A 329 -9.17 -3.95 -23.27
CA PRO A 329 -9.43 -5.07 -22.37
C PRO A 329 -10.73 -4.93 -21.55
N ALA A 330 -11.06 -3.73 -21.09
CA ALA A 330 -12.25 -3.51 -20.24
C ALA A 330 -13.54 -3.68 -21.04
N THR A 331 -13.62 -3.04 -22.21
CA THR A 331 -14.75 -3.17 -23.15
C THR A 331 -14.94 -4.63 -23.59
N LEU A 332 -13.85 -5.38 -23.80
CA LEU A 332 -13.94 -6.82 -24.12
C LEU A 332 -14.44 -7.64 -22.91
N ALA A 333 -13.95 -7.37 -21.70
CA ALA A 333 -14.40 -8.03 -20.49
C ALA A 333 -15.90 -7.82 -20.24
N GLU A 334 -16.39 -6.57 -20.35
CA GLU A 334 -17.80 -6.22 -20.20
C GLU A 334 -18.68 -6.87 -21.28
N ALA A 335 -18.26 -6.80 -22.55
CA ALA A 335 -19.01 -7.39 -23.66
C ALA A 335 -19.09 -8.92 -23.58
N VAL A 336 -18.00 -9.59 -23.19
CA VAL A 336 -17.99 -11.05 -22.99
C VAL A 336 -18.81 -11.43 -21.76
N ALA A 337 -18.68 -10.70 -20.64
CA ALA A 337 -19.50 -10.93 -19.45
C ALA A 337 -21.00 -10.86 -19.80
N ALA A 338 -21.45 -9.79 -20.44
CA ALA A 338 -22.84 -9.64 -20.89
C ALA A 338 -23.27 -10.77 -21.84
N ALA A 339 -22.41 -11.16 -22.79
CA ALA A 339 -22.70 -12.25 -23.72
C ALA A 339 -22.78 -13.64 -23.05
N THR A 340 -22.11 -13.87 -21.90
CA THR A 340 -22.33 -15.11 -21.13
C THR A 340 -23.72 -15.19 -20.50
N GLN A 341 -24.38 -14.05 -20.26
CA GLN A 341 -25.68 -14.00 -19.59
C GLN A 341 -26.87 -14.02 -20.57
N ALA A 342 -26.65 -13.56 -21.81
CA ALA A 342 -27.66 -13.47 -22.86
C ALA A 342 -27.98 -14.81 -23.57
N ASP A 343 -29.20 -14.93 -24.09
CA ASP A 343 -29.65 -16.07 -24.92
C ASP A 343 -28.86 -16.17 -26.25
N GLN A 344 -28.48 -15.02 -26.81
CA GLN A 344 -27.58 -14.90 -27.96
C GLN A 344 -26.19 -14.51 -27.43
N ARG A 345 -25.27 -15.48 -27.42
CA ARG A 345 -23.93 -15.36 -26.84
C ARG A 345 -22.95 -14.64 -27.77
N ASP A 346 -23.38 -13.53 -28.35
CA ASP A 346 -22.60 -12.68 -29.26
C ASP A 346 -22.06 -11.45 -28.52
N ALA A 347 -20.73 -11.32 -28.44
CA ALA A 347 -20.04 -10.17 -27.85
C ALA A 347 -19.53 -9.24 -28.96
N ALA A 348 -20.23 -8.14 -29.24
CA ALA A 348 -19.81 -7.17 -30.24
C ALA A 348 -18.82 -6.15 -29.66
N VAL A 349 -17.62 -6.04 -30.24
CA VAL A 349 -16.59 -5.07 -29.81
C VAL A 349 -15.93 -4.38 -31.01
N GLU A 350 -15.59 -3.11 -30.83
CA GLU A 350 -14.84 -2.34 -31.83
C GLU A 350 -13.34 -2.32 -31.49
N LEU A 351 -12.50 -2.10 -32.51
CA LEU A 351 -11.07 -1.85 -32.30
C LEU A 351 -10.85 -0.38 -31.96
N VAL A 352 -10.08 -0.12 -30.91
CA VAL A 352 -9.65 1.23 -30.54
C VAL A 352 -8.31 1.56 -31.21
N GLN A 353 -8.01 2.85 -31.39
CA GLN A 353 -6.72 3.27 -31.95
C GLN A 353 -5.61 3.08 -30.92
N SER A 354 -4.45 2.59 -31.37
CA SER A 354 -3.21 2.62 -30.59
C SER A 354 -2.30 3.71 -31.15
N ASP A 355 -2.01 4.75 -30.36
CA ASP A 355 -1.10 5.81 -30.77
C ASP A 355 0.35 5.31 -30.91
N PRO A 356 1.16 5.91 -31.81
CA PRO A 356 2.60 5.68 -31.83
C PRO A 356 3.27 6.21 -30.55
N ALA A 357 4.27 5.48 -30.05
CA ALA A 357 5.05 5.87 -28.86
C ALA A 357 5.81 7.19 -29.08
N GLN A 358 6.11 7.52 -30.33
CA GLN A 358 6.67 8.81 -30.75
C GLN A 358 5.75 9.48 -31.78
N THR A 359 4.93 10.43 -31.33
CA THR A 359 4.02 11.19 -32.20
C THR A 359 4.76 12.28 -33.00
N THR A 360 4.13 12.77 -34.07
CA THR A 360 4.64 13.87 -34.89
C THR A 360 4.77 15.15 -34.06
N GLU A 361 3.79 15.39 -33.21
CA GLU A 361 3.64 16.54 -32.31
C GLU A 361 4.73 16.52 -31.23
N ALA A 362 5.03 15.34 -30.68
CA ALA A 362 6.12 15.17 -29.72
C ALA A 362 7.50 15.46 -30.35
N LEU A 363 7.72 15.13 -31.63
CA LEU A 363 8.95 15.50 -32.34
C LEU A 363 9.01 16.99 -32.71
N GLN A 364 7.88 17.60 -33.08
CA GLN A 364 7.80 19.04 -33.33
C GLN A 364 8.10 19.85 -32.04
N ALA A 365 7.57 19.39 -30.89
CA ALA A 365 7.78 20.03 -29.59
C ALA A 365 9.25 20.05 -29.15
N LEU A 366 10.11 19.17 -29.70
CA LEU A 366 11.55 19.19 -29.43
C LEU A 366 12.29 20.36 -30.10
N GLY A 367 11.68 21.10 -31.03
CA GLY A 367 12.28 22.33 -31.58
C GLY A 367 13.60 22.12 -32.35
N VAL A 368 13.76 20.99 -33.04
CA VAL A 368 14.94 20.73 -33.90
C VAL A 368 14.83 21.58 -35.17
N ALA A 369 15.37 22.79 -35.13
CA ALA A 369 15.11 23.83 -36.13
C ALA A 369 16.27 24.09 -37.10
N GLN A 370 17.52 24.13 -36.61
CA GLN A 370 18.71 24.43 -37.44
C GLN A 370 19.98 23.86 -36.83
N VAL A 371 21.08 23.86 -37.59
CA VAL A 371 22.42 23.54 -37.07
C VAL A 371 22.82 24.57 -36.01
N VAL A 372 23.01 24.11 -34.77
CA VAL A 372 23.53 24.93 -33.66
C VAL A 372 25.05 24.77 -33.48
N SER A 373 25.63 23.68 -34.02
CA SER A 373 27.08 23.45 -34.03
C SER A 373 27.47 22.49 -35.15
N GLU A 374 28.64 22.71 -35.74
CA GLU A 374 29.26 21.83 -36.74
C GLU A 374 30.76 21.74 -36.45
N PHE A 375 31.31 20.53 -36.48
CA PHE A 375 32.75 20.30 -36.39
C PHE A 375 33.18 19.26 -37.42
N SER A 376 34.41 19.38 -37.91
CA SER A 376 34.99 18.45 -38.88
C SER A 376 36.46 18.17 -38.63
N THR A 377 36.93 17.01 -39.07
CA THR A 377 38.33 16.60 -38.97
C THR A 377 38.81 15.93 -40.28
N PRO A 378 40.05 16.18 -40.72
CA PRO A 378 40.54 15.67 -42.00
C PRO A 378 40.79 14.16 -41.96
N LEU A 379 40.33 13.47 -42.99
CA LEU A 379 40.62 12.05 -43.21
C LEU A 379 42.07 11.86 -43.68
N THR A 380 42.64 10.73 -43.31
CA THR A 380 43.97 10.30 -43.76
C THR A 380 43.86 9.34 -44.95
N SER A 381 44.96 9.13 -45.68
CA SER A 381 45.00 8.25 -46.85
C SER A 381 45.05 6.75 -46.47
N GLU A 382 44.15 6.32 -45.59
CA GLU A 382 44.16 5.01 -44.94
C GLU A 382 42.80 4.30 -45.14
N PRO A 383 42.59 3.53 -46.23
CA PRO A 383 41.25 3.06 -46.63
C PRO A 383 40.48 2.29 -45.54
N ARG A 384 41.11 1.35 -44.84
CA ARG A 384 40.50 0.59 -43.73
C ARG A 384 40.04 1.48 -42.57
N ARG A 385 40.81 2.53 -42.29
CA ARG A 385 40.54 3.52 -41.24
C ARG A 385 39.39 4.44 -41.63
N THR A 386 39.36 4.89 -42.89
CA THR A 386 38.28 5.69 -43.45
C THR A 386 36.96 4.89 -43.52
N GLN A 387 37.02 3.59 -43.85
CA GLN A 387 35.86 2.69 -43.77
C GLN A 387 35.26 2.66 -42.35
N ASN A 388 36.08 2.43 -41.32
CA ASN A 388 35.62 2.42 -39.92
C ASN A 388 34.96 3.75 -39.51
N ILE A 389 35.53 4.87 -39.94
CA ILE A 389 34.99 6.20 -39.61
C ILE A 389 33.69 6.48 -40.38
N ALA A 390 33.56 6.01 -41.63
CA ALA A 390 32.33 6.12 -42.42
C ALA A 390 31.20 5.24 -41.86
N ALA A 391 31.51 4.00 -41.47
CA ALA A 391 30.55 3.09 -40.83
C ALA A 391 30.05 3.68 -39.49
N GLY A 392 30.97 4.14 -38.63
CA GLY A 392 30.60 4.77 -37.36
C GLY A 392 29.83 6.09 -37.53
N ALA A 393 30.18 6.90 -38.55
CA ALA A 393 29.42 8.11 -38.86
C ALA A 393 28.00 7.79 -39.33
N ALA A 394 27.81 6.73 -40.13
CA ALA A 394 26.48 6.27 -40.53
C ALA A 394 25.66 5.75 -39.34
N ALA A 395 26.28 5.05 -38.39
CA ALA A 395 25.62 4.52 -37.20
C ALA A 395 25.05 5.63 -36.29
N ILE A 396 25.81 6.70 -36.04
CA ILE A 396 25.37 7.82 -35.18
C ILE A 396 24.54 8.90 -35.91
N ASN A 397 24.30 8.74 -37.22
CA ASN A 397 23.57 9.72 -38.02
C ASN A 397 22.06 9.52 -37.88
N GLY A 398 21.38 10.50 -37.27
CA GLY A 398 19.97 10.43 -36.91
C GLY A 398 19.73 10.16 -35.42
N THR A 399 20.78 10.01 -34.60
CA THR A 399 20.62 9.90 -33.15
C THR A 399 20.01 11.18 -32.58
N LEU A 400 18.79 11.06 -32.06
CA LEU A 400 18.08 12.12 -31.36
C LEU A 400 18.39 12.05 -29.87
N VAL A 401 18.89 13.13 -29.29
CA VAL A 401 19.20 13.25 -27.86
C VAL A 401 18.25 14.27 -27.24
N ARG A 402 17.32 13.79 -26.40
CA ARG A 402 16.22 14.57 -25.81
C ARG A 402 16.71 15.49 -24.68
N PRO A 403 15.92 16.50 -24.27
CA PRO A 403 16.23 17.30 -23.08
C PRO A 403 16.52 16.43 -21.85
N GLY A 404 17.67 16.65 -21.21
CA GLY A 404 18.17 15.87 -20.07
C GLY A 404 18.89 14.56 -20.42
N GLU A 405 18.80 14.07 -21.65
CA GLU A 405 19.38 12.79 -22.08
C GLU A 405 20.90 12.88 -22.28
N THR A 406 21.60 11.77 -22.06
CA THR A 406 23.05 11.65 -22.28
C THR A 406 23.33 10.79 -23.50
N PHE A 407 23.96 11.38 -24.52
CA PHE A 407 24.53 10.65 -25.64
C PHE A 407 25.72 9.79 -25.17
N SER A 408 25.79 8.55 -25.63
CA SER A 408 26.99 7.71 -25.59
C SER A 408 27.40 7.36 -27.01
N LEU A 409 28.69 7.55 -27.31
CA LEU A 409 29.23 7.13 -28.60
C LEU A 409 29.30 5.61 -28.71
N THR A 410 29.66 4.90 -27.65
CA THR A 410 29.68 3.43 -27.60
C THR A 410 28.29 2.87 -27.87
N ASP A 411 27.26 3.39 -27.20
CA ASP A 411 25.89 2.87 -27.32
C ASP A 411 25.29 3.22 -28.70
N ALA A 412 25.59 4.42 -29.25
CA ALA A 412 25.15 4.83 -30.58
C ALA A 412 25.93 4.19 -31.75
N LEU A 413 27.10 3.58 -31.51
CA LEU A 413 27.84 2.82 -32.51
C LEU A 413 27.38 1.36 -32.62
N GLY A 414 26.89 0.78 -31.53
CA GLY A 414 26.58 -0.65 -31.46
C GLY A 414 27.81 -1.55 -31.60
N PRO A 415 27.63 -2.81 -32.04
CA PRO A 415 28.73 -3.79 -32.14
C PRO A 415 29.77 -3.42 -33.20
N ILE A 416 31.04 -3.32 -32.79
CA ILE A 416 32.15 -2.96 -33.68
C ILE A 416 32.73 -4.21 -34.35
N ASP A 417 32.01 -4.74 -35.34
CA ASP A 417 32.37 -5.95 -36.09
C ASP A 417 32.17 -5.82 -37.62
N ALA A 418 32.45 -6.90 -38.36
CA ALA A 418 32.33 -6.94 -39.82
C ALA A 418 30.88 -6.91 -40.36
N ALA A 419 29.89 -7.36 -39.58
CA ALA A 419 28.49 -7.31 -39.98
C ALA A 419 27.95 -5.87 -39.95
N HIS A 420 28.45 -5.07 -39.00
CA HIS A 420 28.16 -3.64 -38.88
C HIS A 420 29.12 -2.77 -39.74
N GLY A 421 29.86 -3.38 -40.67
CA GLY A 421 30.67 -2.69 -41.67
C GLY A 421 32.08 -2.27 -41.24
N PHE A 422 32.49 -2.56 -40.00
CA PHE A 422 33.83 -2.25 -39.49
C PHE A 422 34.89 -3.26 -39.98
N THR A 423 36.16 -2.91 -39.77
CA THR A 423 37.32 -3.74 -40.09
C THR A 423 38.47 -3.46 -39.12
N THR A 424 39.49 -4.31 -39.12
CA THR A 424 40.73 -4.09 -38.35
C THR A 424 41.60 -3.02 -39.02
N ALA A 425 41.99 -1.98 -38.28
CA ALA A 425 42.87 -0.91 -38.74
C ALA A 425 43.71 -0.35 -37.59
N GLY A 426 44.70 0.49 -37.91
CA GLY A 426 45.66 1.02 -36.95
C GLY A 426 45.00 1.76 -35.76
N ALA A 427 45.34 1.31 -34.57
CA ALA A 427 44.92 1.85 -33.28
C ALA A 427 46.10 1.87 -32.30
N ILE A 428 45.90 2.49 -31.13
CA ILE A 428 46.83 2.41 -29.99
C ILE A 428 46.13 1.61 -28.89
N VAL A 429 46.70 0.46 -28.54
CA VAL A 429 46.15 -0.44 -27.51
C VAL A 429 47.22 -0.62 -26.44
N ASN A 430 46.91 -0.32 -25.18
CA ASN A 430 47.85 -0.33 -24.04
C ASN A 430 49.13 0.51 -24.23
N GLY A 431 49.17 1.39 -25.23
CA GLY A 431 50.35 2.21 -25.59
C GLY A 431 51.19 1.65 -26.74
N GLU A 432 50.90 0.45 -27.24
CA GLU A 432 51.50 -0.09 -28.47
C GLU A 432 50.62 0.20 -29.69
N HIS A 433 51.23 0.43 -30.85
CA HIS A 433 50.51 0.59 -32.13
C HIS A 433 50.24 -0.76 -32.77
N THR A 434 48.97 -1.09 -33.01
CA THR A 434 48.54 -2.39 -33.56
C THR A 434 47.25 -2.24 -34.38
N ASP A 435 46.88 -3.24 -35.17
CA ASP A 435 45.58 -3.28 -35.84
C ASP A 435 44.49 -3.74 -34.85
N ALA A 436 43.39 -3.00 -34.76
CA ALA A 436 42.24 -3.34 -33.93
C ALA A 436 40.91 -3.05 -34.67
N TRP A 437 39.83 -3.74 -34.28
CA TRP A 437 38.48 -3.47 -34.77
C TRP A 437 38.07 -2.02 -34.48
N GLY A 438 37.46 -1.35 -35.46
CA GLY A 438 37.09 0.06 -35.32
C GLY A 438 38.29 1.03 -35.30
N GLY A 439 39.51 0.58 -35.60
CA GLY A 439 40.71 1.42 -35.68
C GLY A 439 40.46 2.67 -36.52
N GLY A 440 40.56 3.83 -35.87
CA GLY A 440 40.19 5.14 -36.44
C GLY A 440 39.08 5.88 -35.68
N LEU A 441 38.18 5.18 -34.97
CA LEU A 441 36.97 5.76 -34.37
C LEU A 441 37.21 6.87 -33.33
N SER A 442 38.38 6.97 -32.70
CA SER A 442 38.75 8.16 -31.89
C SER A 442 38.73 9.48 -32.70
N GLN A 443 38.79 9.43 -34.04
CA GLN A 443 38.53 10.61 -34.88
C GLN A 443 37.05 10.99 -34.90
N LEU A 444 36.15 10.02 -35.04
CA LEU A 444 34.71 10.28 -34.95
C LEU A 444 34.39 10.80 -33.55
N SER A 445 34.89 10.14 -32.50
CA SER A 445 34.80 10.57 -31.10
C SER A 445 35.25 12.01 -30.88
N THR A 446 36.45 12.38 -31.32
CA THR A 446 36.95 13.75 -31.24
C THR A 446 36.09 14.75 -32.05
N THR A 447 35.49 14.32 -33.16
CA THR A 447 34.62 15.18 -34.00
C THR A 447 33.27 15.42 -33.32
N THR A 448 32.60 14.37 -32.84
CA THR A 448 31.34 14.46 -32.10
C THR A 448 31.51 15.22 -30.79
N TYR A 449 32.60 14.98 -30.05
CA TYR A 449 32.94 15.74 -28.83
C TYR A 449 33.04 17.23 -29.11
N ASN A 450 33.80 17.67 -30.12
CA ASN A 450 33.92 19.09 -30.41
C ASN A 450 32.60 19.69 -30.93
N ALA A 451 31.77 18.93 -31.66
CA ALA A 451 30.44 19.38 -32.08
C ALA A 451 29.52 19.64 -30.86
N ALA A 452 29.44 18.70 -29.91
CA ALA A 452 28.69 18.86 -28.66
C ALA A 452 29.26 19.98 -27.76
N TYR A 453 30.58 20.08 -27.65
CA TYR A 453 31.30 21.13 -26.93
C TYR A 453 30.91 22.54 -27.43
N PHE A 454 30.88 22.75 -28.75
CA PHE A 454 30.45 24.03 -29.34
C PHE A 454 28.92 24.23 -29.36
N ALA A 455 28.12 23.17 -29.25
CA ALA A 455 26.66 23.27 -29.04
C ALA A 455 26.27 23.65 -27.60
N GLY A 456 27.24 23.72 -26.67
CA GLY A 456 27.01 24.07 -25.26
C GLY A 456 26.56 22.91 -24.37
N MET A 457 26.68 21.66 -24.84
CA MET A 457 26.29 20.47 -24.09
C MET A 457 27.18 20.22 -22.87
N GLU A 458 26.65 19.54 -21.86
CA GLU A 458 27.40 19.13 -20.66
C GLU A 458 28.38 17.99 -21.02
N ASP A 459 29.64 18.14 -20.64
CA ASP A 459 30.71 17.17 -20.85
C ASP A 459 30.66 16.11 -19.73
N VAL A 460 30.24 14.88 -20.06
CA VAL A 460 30.01 13.80 -19.09
C VAL A 460 31.18 12.84 -19.05
N GLU A 461 31.73 12.49 -20.21
CA GLU A 461 32.96 11.71 -20.33
C GLU A 461 33.70 12.08 -21.62
N HIS A 462 34.94 12.56 -21.48
CA HIS A 462 35.92 12.50 -22.57
C HIS A 462 37.32 12.24 -21.99
N LYS A 463 38.22 11.75 -22.85
CA LYS A 463 39.63 11.56 -22.49
C LYS A 463 40.54 11.82 -23.69
N PRO A 464 41.38 12.88 -23.66
CA PRO A 464 42.35 13.12 -24.72
C PRO A 464 43.39 11.99 -24.79
N HIS A 465 43.96 11.77 -25.98
CA HIS A 465 45.03 10.78 -26.14
C HIS A 465 46.27 11.18 -25.30
N SER A 466 47.09 10.20 -24.91
CA SER A 466 48.36 10.47 -24.21
C SER A 466 49.40 11.15 -25.09
N GLU A 467 49.18 11.21 -26.41
CA GLU A 467 50.05 11.82 -27.42
C GLU A 467 49.21 12.70 -28.34
N TRP A 468 49.74 13.85 -28.78
CA TRP A 468 48.99 14.78 -29.61
C TRP A 468 49.12 14.45 -31.10
N PHE A 469 48.01 14.44 -31.82
CA PHE A 469 47.99 14.37 -33.28
C PHE A 469 47.64 15.73 -33.90
N THR A 470 48.42 16.16 -34.89
CA THR A 470 48.26 17.44 -35.60
C THR A 470 46.92 17.64 -36.29
N ARG A 471 46.16 16.55 -36.53
CA ARG A 471 44.80 16.57 -37.10
C ARG A 471 43.71 16.98 -36.10
N TYR A 472 44.04 17.24 -34.83
CA TYR A 472 43.08 17.57 -33.77
C TYR A 472 43.46 18.86 -33.00
N PRO A 473 42.47 19.61 -32.49
CA PRO A 473 42.72 20.70 -31.55
C PRO A 473 43.37 20.18 -30.26
N ALA A 474 44.53 20.73 -29.92
CA ALA A 474 45.29 20.31 -28.75
C ALA A 474 44.52 20.55 -27.45
N GLY A 475 44.38 19.51 -26.63
CA GLY A 475 43.62 19.51 -25.38
C GLY A 475 42.11 19.45 -25.55
N ARG A 476 41.60 19.15 -26.76
CA ARG A 476 40.17 18.90 -27.05
C ARG A 476 39.99 17.66 -27.94
N GLU A 477 40.56 16.54 -27.48
CA GLU A 477 40.45 15.23 -28.11
C GLU A 477 39.61 14.29 -27.26
N ALA A 478 38.91 13.36 -27.90
CA ALA A 478 38.25 12.25 -27.23
C ALA A 478 38.74 10.92 -27.85
N THR A 479 39.29 10.07 -26.99
CA THR A 479 39.67 8.68 -27.27
C THR A 479 38.41 7.81 -27.15
N LEU A 480 38.24 6.83 -28.02
CA LEU A 480 37.24 5.76 -27.83
C LEU A 480 37.99 4.43 -27.63
N PHE A 481 37.61 3.67 -26.59
CA PHE A 481 38.03 2.28 -26.41
C PHE A 481 36.92 1.52 -25.66
N THR A 482 36.04 0.87 -26.41
CA THR A 482 34.75 0.37 -25.92
C THR A 482 34.90 -0.57 -24.72
N GLY A 483 34.00 -0.42 -23.75
CA GLY A 483 34.07 -1.12 -22.46
C GLY A 483 35.13 -0.58 -21.48
N THR A 484 35.88 0.47 -21.82
CA THR A 484 36.86 1.11 -20.91
C THR A 484 36.86 2.64 -20.96
N LEU A 485 36.65 3.23 -22.14
CA LEU A 485 36.63 4.67 -22.40
C LEU A 485 35.56 4.98 -23.45
N ASP A 486 34.63 5.86 -23.11
CA ASP A 486 33.59 6.34 -24.01
C ASP A 486 33.75 7.85 -24.30
N MET A 487 32.85 8.38 -25.12
CA MET A 487 32.63 9.81 -25.28
C MET A 487 31.17 10.10 -25.03
N ARG A 488 30.88 10.83 -23.94
CA ARG A 488 29.54 11.08 -23.42
C ARG A 488 29.31 12.57 -23.20
N TRP A 489 28.16 13.06 -23.66
CA TRP A 489 27.71 14.43 -23.44
C TRP A 489 26.21 14.44 -23.18
N LYS A 490 25.75 15.38 -22.36
CA LYS A 490 24.35 15.50 -21.95
C LYS A 490 23.71 16.76 -22.50
N ASN A 491 22.51 16.58 -23.05
CA ASN A 491 21.70 17.67 -23.57
C ASN A 491 21.05 18.42 -22.41
N THR A 492 21.62 19.56 -22.03
CA THR A 492 21.11 20.44 -20.97
C THR A 492 20.17 21.53 -21.48
N THR A 493 19.84 21.52 -22.78
CA THR A 493 18.91 22.47 -23.39
C THR A 493 17.45 21.98 -23.24
N PRO A 494 16.45 22.87 -23.33
CA PRO A 494 15.03 22.47 -23.37
C PRO A 494 14.59 21.91 -24.74
N TYR A 495 15.53 21.72 -25.69
CA TYR A 495 15.27 21.29 -27.06
C TYR A 495 15.91 19.94 -27.35
N GLY A 496 15.42 19.22 -28.36
CA GLY A 496 16.11 18.04 -28.88
C GLY A 496 17.41 18.40 -29.60
N ALA A 497 18.41 17.54 -29.49
CA ALA A 497 19.69 17.64 -30.19
C ALA A 497 19.81 16.44 -31.14
N LEU A 498 19.58 16.66 -32.43
CA LEU A 498 19.67 15.62 -33.47
C LEU A 498 21.07 15.62 -34.10
N VAL A 499 21.76 14.48 -33.99
CA VAL A 499 23.10 14.28 -34.54
C VAL A 499 23.02 13.97 -36.03
N GLN A 500 23.74 14.75 -36.84
CA GLN A 500 24.01 14.44 -38.25
C GLN A 500 25.50 14.13 -38.39
N ALA A 501 25.86 13.01 -39.02
CA ALA A 501 27.26 12.58 -39.13
C ALA A 501 27.53 11.92 -40.48
N TYR A 502 28.62 12.30 -41.14
CA TYR A 502 28.99 11.75 -42.45
C TYR A 502 30.47 11.95 -42.77
N THR A 503 30.97 11.22 -43.77
CA THR A 503 32.29 11.43 -44.39
C THR A 503 32.14 11.96 -45.81
N ALA A 504 32.61 13.17 -46.08
CA ALA A 504 32.54 13.80 -47.40
C ALA A 504 33.71 14.77 -47.61
N GLY A 505 34.12 15.01 -48.87
CA GLY A 505 35.16 16.00 -49.20
C GLY A 505 36.54 15.77 -48.55
N GLY A 506 36.85 14.53 -48.15
CA GLY A 506 38.06 14.23 -47.38
C GLY A 506 38.00 14.62 -45.89
N GLN A 507 36.81 14.90 -45.36
CA GLN A 507 36.56 15.18 -43.94
C GLN A 507 35.62 14.13 -43.33
N THR A 508 35.72 13.95 -42.02
CA THR A 508 34.60 13.50 -41.16
C THR A 508 33.89 14.75 -40.66
N VAL A 509 32.57 14.81 -40.74
CA VAL A 509 31.75 15.95 -40.30
C VAL A 509 30.70 15.46 -39.31
N VAL A 510 30.50 16.20 -38.22
CA VAL A 510 29.38 16.01 -37.29
C VAL A 510 28.71 17.37 -37.05
N LYS A 511 27.38 17.40 -37.13
CA LYS A 511 26.54 18.55 -36.83
C LYS A 511 25.51 18.22 -35.76
N ILE A 512 25.19 19.19 -34.94
CA ILE A 512 24.09 19.13 -33.97
C ILE A 512 22.98 20.05 -34.47
N TRP A 513 21.81 19.48 -34.77
CA TRP A 513 20.59 20.23 -35.10
C TRP A 513 19.74 20.40 -33.85
N SER A 514 19.30 21.63 -33.56
CA SER A 514 18.50 22.00 -32.39
C SER A 514 17.87 23.40 -32.58
N THR A 515 17.46 24.06 -31.50
CA THR A 515 17.22 25.51 -31.45
C THR A 515 18.39 26.18 -30.71
N PRO A 516 18.92 27.33 -31.17
CA PRO A 516 20.01 28.02 -30.49
C PRO A 516 19.65 28.36 -29.04
N TYR A 517 20.54 28.02 -28.11
CA TYR A 517 20.34 28.23 -26.68
C TYR A 517 21.58 28.82 -26.02
N PHE A 518 22.76 28.23 -26.27
CA PHE A 518 24.05 28.72 -25.78
C PHE A 518 24.89 29.39 -26.87
N GLU A 519 25.64 30.44 -26.49
CA GLU A 519 26.79 30.93 -27.25
C GLU A 519 28.07 30.36 -26.61
N VAL A 520 28.84 29.56 -27.34
CA VAL A 520 30.10 28.98 -26.84
C VAL A 520 31.30 29.62 -27.53
N THR A 521 32.26 30.08 -26.74
CA THR A 521 33.60 30.49 -27.21
C THR A 521 34.67 29.66 -26.52
N THR A 522 35.87 29.59 -27.09
CA THR A 522 37.00 28.91 -26.45
C THR A 522 38.34 29.56 -26.76
N GLU A 523 39.18 29.65 -25.73
CA GLU A 523 40.56 30.14 -25.82
C GLU A 523 41.52 28.96 -25.55
N ALA A 524 42.53 28.79 -26.40
CA ALA A 524 43.57 27.79 -26.22
C ALA A 524 44.86 28.47 -25.74
N GLY A 525 45.27 28.16 -24.51
CA GLY A 525 46.49 28.70 -23.92
C GLY A 525 47.78 28.21 -24.60
N PRO A 526 48.94 28.81 -24.27
CA PRO A 526 50.20 28.43 -24.87
C PRO A 526 50.59 26.99 -24.53
N LYS A 527 51.29 26.32 -25.47
CA LYS A 527 51.94 25.03 -25.20
C LYS A 527 53.11 25.25 -24.24
N THR A 528 52.99 24.74 -23.02
CA THR A 528 53.97 24.85 -21.94
C THR A 528 54.64 23.50 -21.66
N ASN A 529 55.71 23.49 -20.84
CA ASN A 529 56.43 22.27 -20.44
C ASN A 529 56.77 21.36 -21.62
N VAL A 530 57.31 21.93 -22.71
CA VAL A 530 57.55 21.20 -23.97
C VAL A 530 58.69 20.20 -23.80
N VAL A 531 58.41 18.93 -24.08
CA VAL A 531 59.36 17.81 -24.03
C VAL A 531 59.62 17.35 -25.46
N GLN A 532 60.89 17.39 -25.89
CA GLN A 532 61.26 16.90 -27.23
C GLN A 532 61.32 15.36 -27.27
N PRO A 533 61.02 14.73 -28.42
CA PRO A 533 61.18 13.29 -28.59
C PRO A 533 62.62 12.82 -28.33
N THR A 534 62.74 11.68 -27.68
CA THR A 534 64.00 10.95 -27.42
C THR A 534 63.99 9.61 -28.16
N THR A 535 65.05 8.81 -28.02
CA THR A 535 65.04 7.39 -28.44
C THR A 535 64.85 6.51 -27.22
N VAL A 536 63.93 5.54 -27.30
CA VAL A 536 63.66 4.52 -26.29
C VAL A 536 63.94 3.15 -26.90
N TYR A 537 64.60 2.28 -26.14
CA TYR A 537 64.88 0.90 -26.53
C TYR A 537 63.91 -0.06 -25.84
N SER A 538 63.34 -1.00 -26.58
CA SER A 538 62.48 -2.06 -26.01
C SER A 538 62.95 -3.44 -26.43
N GLN A 539 62.97 -4.35 -25.44
CA GLN A 539 63.24 -5.77 -25.61
C GLN A 539 61.97 -6.63 -25.47
N THR A 540 60.78 -6.02 -25.51
CA THR A 540 59.52 -6.78 -25.53
C THR A 540 59.37 -7.58 -26.82
N ALA A 541 58.83 -8.80 -26.73
CA ALA A 541 58.55 -9.64 -27.90
C ALA A 541 57.49 -9.04 -28.84
N THR A 542 56.72 -8.06 -28.36
CA THR A 542 55.71 -7.27 -29.09
C THR A 542 56.29 -6.03 -29.77
N CYS A 543 57.57 -5.70 -29.57
CA CYS A 543 58.12 -4.42 -30.00
C CYS A 543 57.99 -4.18 -31.52
N ALA A 544 57.29 -3.09 -31.87
CA ALA A 544 57.30 -2.51 -33.21
C ALA A 544 58.23 -1.27 -33.24
N PRO A 545 59.14 -1.15 -34.22
CA PRO A 545 60.02 0.01 -34.33
C PRO A 545 59.25 1.24 -34.82
N GLN A 546 59.52 2.41 -34.25
CA GLN A 546 58.79 3.65 -34.54
C GLN A 546 59.74 4.84 -34.72
N SER A 547 59.41 5.74 -35.65
CA SER A 547 60.06 7.05 -35.79
C SER A 547 59.61 8.01 -34.68
N ALA A 548 60.46 8.98 -34.33
CA ALA A 548 60.02 10.10 -33.49
C ALA A 548 58.92 10.92 -34.18
N GLY A 549 57.93 11.36 -33.41
CA GLY A 549 56.80 12.17 -33.85
C GLY A 549 56.76 13.55 -33.18
N ASN A 550 55.58 13.95 -32.70
CA ASN A 550 55.37 15.26 -32.07
C ASN A 550 56.04 15.36 -30.67
N PRO A 551 56.51 16.56 -30.28
CA PRO A 551 56.91 16.84 -28.90
C PRO A 551 55.71 16.79 -27.95
N GLY A 552 55.97 16.40 -26.71
CA GLY A 552 55.02 16.48 -25.60
C GLY A 552 54.91 17.91 -25.07
N PHE A 553 53.78 18.26 -24.47
CA PHE A 553 53.53 19.58 -23.90
C PHE A 553 52.28 19.56 -23.01
N ARG A 554 52.19 20.54 -22.10
CA ARG A 554 50.97 20.87 -21.35
C ARG A 554 50.22 21.99 -22.05
N ILE A 555 48.89 21.90 -22.10
CA ILE A 555 48.01 22.95 -22.62
C ILE A 555 46.75 23.05 -21.76
N THR A 556 46.21 24.27 -21.65
CA THR A 556 44.92 24.54 -21.02
C THR A 556 44.01 25.17 -22.07
N ASN A 557 42.79 24.63 -22.23
CA ASN A 557 41.71 25.25 -22.98
C ASN A 557 40.70 25.82 -21.99
N THR A 558 40.25 27.04 -22.21
CA THR A 558 39.10 27.60 -21.50
C THR A 558 37.90 27.60 -22.43
N ARG A 559 36.79 26.98 -22.03
CA ARG A 559 35.48 27.14 -22.64
C ARG A 559 34.75 28.26 -21.90
N THR A 560 34.03 29.11 -22.61
CA THR A 560 33.12 30.11 -22.02
C THR A 560 31.75 29.92 -22.66
N ILE A 561 30.76 29.59 -21.84
CA ILE A 561 29.37 29.38 -22.24
C ILE A 561 28.54 30.58 -21.80
N LYS A 562 27.74 31.14 -22.70
CA LYS A 562 26.74 32.16 -22.38
C LYS A 562 25.33 31.70 -22.69
N LEU A 563 24.37 32.18 -21.92
CA LEU A 563 22.94 32.11 -22.20
C LEU A 563 22.40 33.54 -22.27
N ASN A 564 21.69 33.89 -23.35
CA ASN A 564 21.16 35.26 -23.58
C ASN A 564 22.20 36.40 -23.48
N GLY A 565 23.49 36.09 -23.71
CA GLY A 565 24.62 37.02 -23.61
C GLY A 565 25.29 37.12 -22.23
N GLU A 566 24.70 36.53 -21.18
CA GLU A 566 25.30 36.43 -19.85
C GLU A 566 26.16 35.15 -19.75
N VAL A 567 27.36 35.25 -19.14
CA VAL A 567 28.26 34.11 -18.95
C VAL A 567 27.72 33.20 -17.84
N VAL A 568 27.33 31.98 -18.21
CA VAL A 568 26.78 30.98 -17.28
C VAL A 568 27.82 29.95 -16.83
N ALA A 569 28.87 29.71 -17.62
CA ALA A 569 29.97 28.82 -17.24
C ALA A 569 31.31 29.25 -17.86
N VAL A 570 32.40 28.98 -17.13
CA VAL A 570 33.79 29.11 -17.58
C VAL A 570 34.54 27.85 -17.16
N GLU A 571 34.97 27.04 -18.12
CA GLU A 571 35.47 25.67 -17.90
C GLU A 571 36.92 25.55 -18.38
N PRO A 572 37.92 25.64 -17.47
CA PRO A 572 39.34 25.50 -17.81
C PRO A 572 39.80 24.04 -17.76
N SER A 573 39.79 23.35 -18.90
CA SER A 573 40.32 21.98 -19.04
C SER A 573 41.83 21.98 -19.34
N THR A 574 42.61 21.15 -18.66
CA THR A 574 44.08 21.08 -18.80
C THR A 574 44.55 19.67 -19.08
N TRP A 575 45.32 19.49 -20.17
CA TRP A 575 45.92 18.20 -20.53
C TRP A 575 47.44 18.29 -20.68
N THR A 576 48.12 17.15 -20.52
CA THR A 576 49.57 17.02 -20.73
C THR A 576 49.86 15.83 -21.62
N TYR A 577 50.38 16.10 -22.81
CA TYR A 577 50.78 15.10 -23.79
C TYR A 577 52.23 14.65 -23.56
N LYS A 578 52.48 13.35 -23.75
CA LYS A 578 53.82 12.77 -23.85
C LYS A 578 54.47 13.12 -25.19
N ALA A 579 55.79 13.07 -25.25
CA ALA A 579 56.53 13.16 -26.50
C ALA A 579 56.51 11.80 -27.22
N GLN A 580 56.26 11.82 -28.53
CA GLN A 580 56.22 10.63 -29.37
C GLN A 580 57.65 10.18 -29.66
N ASN A 581 58.24 9.43 -28.72
CA ASN A 581 59.63 8.97 -28.79
C ASN A 581 59.86 8.01 -29.97
N ARG A 582 61.08 8.01 -30.50
CA ARG A 582 61.54 6.98 -31.44
C ARG A 582 61.69 5.66 -30.67
N VAL A 583 61.02 4.60 -31.10
CA VAL A 583 61.17 3.25 -30.53
C VAL A 583 62.13 2.43 -31.38
N VAL A 584 63.15 1.86 -30.75
CA VAL A 584 64.10 0.91 -31.36
C VAL A 584 63.97 -0.43 -30.65
N CYS A 585 63.71 -1.49 -31.42
CA CYS A 585 63.61 -2.84 -30.87
C CYS A 585 65.00 -3.48 -30.72
N GLY A 586 65.29 -3.98 -29.52
CA GLY A 586 66.61 -4.47 -29.10
C GLY A 586 67.06 -3.85 -27.77
N PRO A 587 68.23 -4.29 -27.24
CA PRO A 587 68.83 -3.69 -26.06
C PRO A 587 69.31 -2.26 -26.34
N ASP A 588 69.38 -1.43 -25.29
CA ASP A 588 70.03 -0.13 -25.36
C ASP A 588 71.56 -0.33 -25.54
N PRO A 589 72.18 0.20 -26.61
CA PRO A 589 73.63 0.09 -26.82
C PRO A 589 74.47 0.80 -25.75
N ALA A 590 73.89 1.71 -24.96
CA ALA A 590 74.53 2.33 -23.79
C ALA A 590 74.41 1.47 -22.50
N ALA A 591 73.57 0.42 -22.50
CA ALA A 591 73.37 -0.48 -21.36
C ALA A 591 74.16 -1.81 -21.47
N ALA A 592 74.93 -2.00 -22.55
CA ALA A 592 75.87 -3.11 -22.64
C ALA A 592 77.00 -2.94 -21.60
N PRO A 593 77.35 -3.97 -20.80
CA PRO A 593 78.47 -3.88 -19.88
C PRO A 593 79.79 -3.70 -20.65
N ALA A 594 80.67 -2.83 -20.16
CA ALA A 594 82.05 -2.78 -20.62
C ALA A 594 82.74 -4.11 -20.26
N GLY A 595 83.31 -4.77 -21.27
CA GLY A 595 83.98 -6.08 -21.16
C GLY A 595 85.45 -5.98 -20.79
#